data_AF-A0A2D7RKU3-F1
#
_entry.id   AF-A0A2D7RKU3-F1
#
_cell.length_a   1.000
_cell.length_b   1.000
_cell.length_c   1.000
_cell.angle_alpha   90.00
_cell.angle_beta   90.00
_cell.angle_gamma   90.00
#
_symmetry.space_group_name_H-M   'P 1'
#
loop_
_entity.id
_entity.type
_entity.pdbx_description
1 polymer ?
#
loop_
_entity_poly.entity_id
_entity_poly.type
_entity_poly.pdbx_seq_one_letter_code
_entity_poly.pdbx_strand_id
1 'polypeptide(L)'
;MNFILENITTIIQALAAFGAIGTVYFLVRELGEQNRVSRANVRQNVADSHQKMALAGMKKDIVKIKLKLRKDEELSEIEDAMYLSYFAVMLRSRENQFYQYTIGMLDEAEWASMLKSFKTLFRSPYHLKLWSFMRETFDEEFVVIVDEIIEELK
;
A
#
# COMPACT_ATOMS: atom_id res chain seq x y z
N MET A 1 -41.64 35.00 34.26
CA MET A 1 -42.20 34.64 32.95
C MET A 1 -41.81 35.66 31.86
N ASN A 2 -41.84 36.96 32.15
CA ASN A 2 -41.46 38.02 31.19
C ASN A 2 -39.98 37.99 30.76
N PHE A 3 -39.04 37.73 31.69
CA PHE A 3 -37.61 37.64 31.35
C PHE A 3 -37.30 36.57 30.29
N ILE A 4 -37.94 35.40 30.37
CA ILE A 4 -37.73 34.32 29.41
C ILE A 4 -38.35 34.67 28.06
N LEU A 5 -39.53 35.28 28.03
CA LEU A 5 -40.20 35.70 26.80
C LEU A 5 -39.47 36.86 26.09
N GLU A 6 -38.94 37.82 26.85
CA GLU A 6 -38.15 38.95 26.33
C GLU A 6 -36.78 38.52 25.78
N ASN A 7 -36.16 37.50 26.41
CA ASN A 7 -34.81 37.03 26.04
C ASN A 7 -34.80 35.69 25.28
N ILE A 8 -35.96 35.20 24.82
CA ILE A 8 -36.09 33.86 24.21
C ILE A 8 -35.20 33.72 22.97
N THR A 9 -35.11 34.78 22.16
CA THR A 9 -34.29 34.82 20.95
C THR A 9 -32.81 34.76 21.28
N THR A 10 -32.36 35.49 22.30
CA THR A 10 -30.98 35.46 22.80
C THR A 10 -30.60 34.09 23.36
N ILE A 11 -31.50 33.45 24.12
CA ILE A 11 -31.28 32.08 24.64
C ILE A 11 -31.16 31.08 23.49
N ILE A 12 -32.05 31.14 22.49
CA ILE A 12 -32.01 30.27 21.31
C ILE A 12 -30.71 30.50 20.51
N GLN A 13 -30.31 31.75 20.31
CA GLN A 13 -29.05 32.09 19.62
C GLN A 13 -27.83 31.57 20.39
N ALA A 14 -27.82 31.70 21.72
CA ALA A 14 -26.75 31.14 22.54
C ALA A 14 -26.70 29.61 22.42
N LEU A 15 -27.84 28.93 22.50
CA LEU A 15 -27.92 27.47 22.31
C LEU A 15 -27.48 27.04 20.90
N ALA A 16 -27.86 27.79 19.87
CA ALA A 16 -27.42 27.54 18.50
C ALA A 16 -25.90 27.73 18.35
N ALA A 17 -25.32 28.75 18.98
CA ALA A 17 -23.88 28.98 19.00
C ALA A 17 -23.13 27.83 19.71
N PHE A 18 -23.62 27.38 20.86
CA PHE A 18 -23.07 26.21 21.55
C PHE A 18 -23.23 24.93 20.74
N GLY A 19 -24.38 24.75 20.06
CA GLY A 19 -24.62 23.64 19.15
C GLY A 19 -23.61 23.61 18.01
N ALA A 20 -23.36 24.76 17.37
CA ALA A 20 -22.38 24.88 16.30
C ALA A 20 -20.96 24.52 16.77
N ILE A 21 -20.55 25.01 17.95
CA ILE A 21 -19.24 24.66 18.55
C ILE A 21 -19.18 23.15 18.84
N GLY A 22 -20.25 22.57 19.38
CA GLY A 22 -20.37 21.15 19.62
C GLY A 22 -20.18 20.34 18.34
N THR A 23 -20.87 20.70 17.25
CA THR A 23 -20.75 20.03 15.95
C THR A 23 -19.33 20.10 15.40
N VAL A 24 -18.68 21.27 15.46
CA VAL A 24 -17.28 21.41 15.01
C VAL A 24 -16.35 20.50 15.82
N TYR A 25 -16.52 20.45 17.14
CA TYR A 25 -15.74 19.57 18.01
C TYR A 25 -15.93 18.08 17.66
N PHE A 26 -17.18 17.65 17.46
CA PHE A 26 -17.48 16.27 17.05
C PHE A 26 -16.86 15.94 15.70
N LEU A 27 -16.94 16.85 14.71
CA LEU A 27 -16.36 16.66 13.39
C LEU A 27 -14.84 16.48 13.45
N VAL A 28 -14.14 17.31 14.21
CA VAL A 28 -12.68 17.19 14.38
C VAL A 28 -12.31 15.83 14.97
N ARG A 29 -13.06 15.38 15.98
CA ARG A 29 -12.84 14.07 16.59
C ARG A 29 -13.13 12.92 15.61
N GLU A 30 -14.20 13.01 14.85
CA GLU A 30 -14.57 12.01 13.85
C GLU A 30 -13.50 11.88 12.76
N LEU A 31 -12.99 13.00 12.23
CA LEU A 31 -11.90 13.01 11.26
C LEU A 31 -10.63 12.33 11.81
N GLY A 32 -10.33 12.55 13.09
CA GLY A 32 -9.22 11.87 13.78
C GLY A 32 -9.38 10.35 13.80
N GLU A 33 -10.56 9.86 14.17
CA GLU A 33 -10.86 8.43 14.19
C GLU A 33 -10.92 7.82 12.79
N GLN A 34 -11.54 8.51 11.83
CA GLN A 34 -11.57 8.07 10.43
C GLN A 34 -10.16 7.92 9.86
N ASN A 35 -9.27 8.86 10.14
CA ASN A 35 -7.86 8.76 9.74
C ASN A 35 -7.15 7.56 10.38
N ARG A 36 -7.40 7.29 11.67
CA ARG A 36 -6.85 6.13 12.37
C ARG A 36 -7.35 4.81 11.77
N VAL A 37 -8.64 4.72 11.48
CA VAL A 37 -9.27 3.55 10.86
C VAL A 37 -8.76 3.35 9.43
N SER A 38 -8.63 4.42 8.65
CA SER A 38 -8.09 4.37 7.28
C SER A 38 -6.68 3.76 7.25
N ARG A 39 -5.77 4.26 8.11
CA ARG A 39 -4.41 3.69 8.22
C ARG A 39 -4.42 2.23 8.67
N ALA A 40 -5.29 1.86 9.61
CA ALA A 40 -5.43 0.47 10.04
C ALA A 40 -5.90 -0.44 8.89
N ASN A 41 -6.84 0.02 8.06
CA ASN A 41 -7.30 -0.71 6.87
C ASN A 41 -6.19 -0.87 5.84
N VAL A 42 -5.34 0.14 5.63
CA VAL A 42 -4.18 0.03 4.74
C VAL A 42 -3.21 -1.04 5.24
N ARG A 43 -2.89 -1.06 6.53
CA ARG A 43 -2.06 -2.12 7.13
C ARG A 43 -2.67 -3.51 6.96
N GLN A 44 -3.98 -3.64 7.18
CA GLN A 44 -4.69 -4.90 6.94
C GLN A 44 -4.63 -5.33 5.48
N ASN A 45 -4.87 -4.41 4.54
CA ASN A 45 -4.80 -4.69 3.10
C ASN A 45 -3.40 -5.14 2.67
N VAL A 46 -2.35 -4.53 3.23
CA VAL A 46 -0.97 -4.95 3.00
C VAL A 46 -0.73 -6.36 3.53
N ALA A 47 -1.19 -6.67 4.74
CA ALA A 47 -1.09 -8.00 5.32
C ALA A 47 -1.86 -9.06 4.51
N ASP A 48 -3.08 -8.75 4.08
CA ASP A 48 -3.91 -9.63 3.24
C ASP A 48 -3.27 -9.88 1.87
N SER A 49 -2.69 -8.84 1.26
CA SER A 49 -1.94 -8.97 0.00
C SER A 49 -0.74 -9.89 0.20
N HIS A 50 0.00 -9.74 1.30
CA HIS A 50 1.11 -10.61 1.65
C HIS A 50 0.68 -12.06 1.85
N GLN A 51 -0.41 -12.31 2.56
CA GLN A 51 -0.95 -13.65 2.76
C GLN A 51 -1.34 -14.30 1.43
N LYS A 52 -2.06 -13.56 0.56
CA LYS A 52 -2.44 -14.04 -0.78
C LYS A 52 -1.22 -14.38 -1.63
N MET A 53 -0.18 -13.55 -1.60
CA MET A 53 1.08 -13.79 -2.33
C MET A 53 1.86 -14.97 -1.78
N ALA A 54 1.88 -15.16 -0.46
CA ALA A 54 2.50 -16.32 0.17
C ALA A 54 1.79 -17.62 -0.27
N LEU A 55 0.46 -17.66 -0.18
CA LEU A 55 -0.34 -18.81 -0.60
C LEU A 55 -0.18 -19.11 -2.11
N ALA A 56 -0.22 -18.08 -2.96
CA ALA A 56 0.05 -18.23 -4.39
C ALA A 56 1.47 -18.77 -4.65
N GLY A 57 2.44 -18.32 -3.86
CA GLY A 57 3.83 -18.77 -3.91
C GLY A 57 4.07 -20.19 -3.42
N MET A 58 3.12 -20.79 -2.69
CA MET A 58 3.15 -22.17 -2.20
C MET A 58 2.53 -23.17 -3.17
N LYS A 59 1.86 -22.72 -4.24
CA LYS A 59 1.34 -23.61 -5.28
C LYS A 59 2.48 -24.43 -5.90
N LYS A 60 2.25 -25.74 -6.08
CA LYS A 60 3.27 -26.71 -6.50
C LYS A 60 4.06 -26.24 -7.74
N ASP A 61 3.38 -25.67 -8.73
CA ASP A 61 4.02 -25.23 -9.97
C ASP A 61 4.93 -24.01 -9.76
N ILE A 62 4.49 -23.01 -8.98
CA ILE A 62 5.33 -21.87 -8.61
C ILE A 62 6.53 -22.31 -7.77
N VAL A 63 6.34 -23.27 -6.86
CA VAL A 63 7.44 -23.84 -6.06
C VAL A 63 8.47 -24.53 -6.96
N LYS A 64 8.04 -25.35 -7.93
CA LYS A 64 8.94 -25.97 -8.91
C LYS A 64 9.73 -24.92 -9.69
N ILE A 65 9.06 -23.88 -10.17
CA ILE A 65 9.72 -22.79 -10.91
C ILE A 65 10.76 -22.09 -10.03
N LYS A 66 10.41 -21.75 -8.78
CA LYS A 66 11.36 -21.15 -7.82
C LYS A 66 12.57 -22.04 -7.54
N LEU A 67 12.40 -23.36 -7.52
CA LEU A 67 13.49 -24.31 -7.35
C LEU A 67 14.40 -24.36 -8.59
N LYS A 68 13.83 -24.35 -9.80
CA LYS A 68 14.60 -24.25 -11.05
C LYS A 68 15.41 -22.97 -11.11
N LEU A 69 14.78 -21.82 -10.85
CA LEU A 69 15.44 -20.51 -10.81
C LEU A 69 16.58 -20.44 -9.77
N ARG A 70 16.45 -21.14 -8.63
CA ARG A 70 17.53 -21.20 -7.62
C ARG A 70 18.73 -22.03 -8.07
N LYS A 71 18.52 -22.98 -8.98
CA LYS A 71 19.55 -23.86 -9.53
C LYS A 71 20.06 -23.37 -10.89
N ASP A 72 19.65 -22.18 -11.33
CA ASP A 72 19.93 -21.63 -12.64
C ASP A 72 19.50 -22.57 -13.80
N GLU A 73 18.44 -23.34 -13.59
CA GLU A 73 17.83 -24.19 -14.62
C GLU A 73 16.88 -23.38 -15.51
N GLU A 74 16.88 -23.66 -16.82
CA GLU A 74 15.97 -23.01 -17.76
C GLU A 74 14.50 -23.35 -17.48
N LEU A 75 13.64 -22.35 -17.64
CA LEU A 75 12.20 -22.49 -17.58
C LEU A 75 11.64 -22.80 -18.97
N SER A 76 10.65 -23.67 -19.03
CA SER A 76 9.82 -23.80 -20.24
C SER A 76 9.00 -22.51 -20.48
N GLU A 77 8.52 -22.31 -21.71
CA GLU A 77 7.70 -21.13 -22.06
C GLU A 77 6.47 -20.96 -21.14
N ILE A 78 5.82 -22.07 -20.77
CA ILE A 78 4.66 -22.05 -19.86
C ILE A 78 5.09 -21.64 -18.44
N GLU A 79 6.21 -22.18 -17.96
CA GLU A 79 6.77 -21.84 -16.65
C GLU A 79 7.19 -20.36 -16.58
N ASP A 80 7.80 -19.85 -17.65
CA ASP A 80 8.19 -18.45 -17.78
C ASP A 80 6.96 -17.53 -17.76
N ALA A 81 5.94 -17.80 -18.56
CA ALA A 81 4.70 -17.02 -18.60
C ALA A 81 3.94 -17.05 -17.26
N MET A 82 3.89 -18.22 -16.60
CA MET A 82 3.30 -18.37 -15.27
C MET A 82 4.04 -17.53 -14.23
N TYR A 83 5.37 -17.56 -14.27
CA TYR A 83 6.18 -16.83 -13.30
C TYR A 83 6.20 -15.33 -13.57
N LEU A 84 6.20 -14.90 -14.83
CA LEU A 84 6.01 -13.50 -15.22
C LEU A 84 4.71 -12.96 -14.60
N SER A 85 3.61 -13.69 -14.73
CA SER A 85 2.32 -13.31 -14.14
C SER A 85 2.38 -13.23 -12.61
N TYR A 86 3.03 -14.20 -11.97
CA TYR A 86 3.23 -14.21 -10.51
C TYR A 86 4.09 -13.02 -10.04
N PHE A 87 5.18 -12.72 -10.75
CA PHE A 87 6.07 -11.61 -10.46
C PHE A 87 5.39 -10.26 -10.70
N ALA A 88 4.59 -10.13 -11.77
CA ALA A 88 3.79 -8.94 -12.05
C ALA A 88 2.91 -8.57 -10.87
N VAL A 89 2.15 -9.53 -10.34
CA VAL A 89 1.24 -9.29 -9.20
C VAL A 89 2.02 -8.89 -7.94
N MET A 90 3.21 -9.46 -7.73
CA MET A 90 4.07 -9.06 -6.63
C MET A 90 4.54 -7.61 -6.76
N LEU A 91 4.96 -7.19 -7.96
CA LEU A 91 5.36 -5.80 -8.21
C LEU A 91 4.18 -4.83 -8.09
N ARG A 92 2.98 -5.19 -8.57
CA ARG A 92 1.76 -4.37 -8.41
C ARG A 92 1.37 -4.19 -6.95
N SER A 93 1.57 -5.21 -6.11
CA SER A 93 1.39 -5.08 -4.66
C SER A 93 2.36 -4.06 -4.06
N ARG A 94 3.61 -4.01 -4.54
CA ARG A 94 4.64 -3.06 -4.11
C ARG A 94 4.37 -1.64 -4.61
N GLU A 95 3.93 -1.48 -5.85
CA GLU A 95 3.48 -0.20 -6.40
C GLU A 95 2.32 0.38 -5.58
N ASN A 96 1.32 -0.43 -5.25
CA ASN A 96 0.24 0.03 -4.37
C ASN A 96 0.75 0.42 -2.98
N GLN A 97 1.70 -0.32 -2.40
CA GLN A 97 2.31 0.08 -1.11
C GLN A 97 3.04 1.41 -1.21
N PHE A 98 3.78 1.64 -2.31
CA PHE A 98 4.42 2.92 -2.57
C PHE A 98 3.39 4.05 -2.65
N TYR A 99 2.31 3.86 -3.41
CA TYR A 99 1.21 4.83 -3.46
C TYR A 99 0.61 5.13 -2.08
N GLN A 100 0.41 4.12 -1.23
CA GLN A 100 -0.09 4.33 0.13
C GLN A 100 0.91 5.11 1.01
N TYR A 101 2.21 4.97 0.76
CA TYR A 101 3.24 5.79 1.40
C TYR A 101 3.20 7.24 0.92
N THR A 102 3.08 7.50 -0.39
CA THR A 102 3.06 8.88 -0.93
C THR A 102 1.89 9.71 -0.41
N ILE A 103 0.74 9.08 -0.12
CA ILE A 103 -0.43 9.75 0.46
C ILE A 103 -0.44 9.74 2.01
N GLY A 104 0.63 9.29 2.66
CA GLY A 104 0.80 9.32 4.12
C GLY A 104 -0.01 8.27 4.90
N MET A 105 -0.48 7.21 4.25
CA MET A 105 -1.18 6.10 4.92
C MET A 105 -0.21 5.08 5.52
N LEU A 106 0.97 4.93 4.92
CA LEU A 106 2.11 4.23 5.50
C LEU A 106 3.14 5.25 5.98
N ASP A 107 3.72 5.02 7.15
CA ASP A 107 4.81 5.87 7.63
C ASP A 107 6.17 5.48 7.02
N GLU A 108 7.16 6.35 7.18
CA GLU A 108 8.50 6.16 6.63
C GLU A 108 9.19 4.90 7.18
N ALA A 109 8.98 4.56 8.45
CA ALA A 109 9.59 3.38 9.05
C ALA A 109 8.99 2.09 8.48
N GLU A 110 7.68 2.07 8.26
CA GLU A 110 6.96 0.99 7.58
C GLU A 110 7.45 0.82 6.15
N TRP A 111 7.50 1.93 5.39
CA TRP A 111 7.98 1.91 4.01
C TRP A 111 9.44 1.43 3.91
N ALA A 112 10.33 1.98 4.74
CA ALA A 112 11.74 1.58 4.78
C ALA A 112 11.92 0.09 5.12
N SER A 113 11.08 -0.46 6.00
CA SER A 113 11.06 -1.88 6.32
C SER A 113 10.65 -2.73 5.10
N MET A 114 9.61 -2.31 4.37
CA MET A 114 9.15 -3.00 3.16
C MET A 114 10.21 -2.96 2.06
N LEU A 115 10.86 -1.82 1.85
CA LEU A 115 11.93 -1.64 0.88
C LEU A 115 13.09 -2.62 1.08
N LYS A 116 13.52 -2.89 2.33
CA LYS A 116 14.59 -3.86 2.59
C LYS A 116 14.31 -5.24 2.00
N SER A 117 13.07 -5.73 2.15
CA SER A 117 12.67 -7.01 1.58
C SER A 117 12.60 -6.96 0.04
N PHE A 118 12.17 -5.81 -0.49
CA PHE A 118 11.98 -5.59 -1.92
C PHE A 118 13.29 -5.58 -2.70
N LYS A 119 14.36 -4.96 -2.15
CA LYS A 119 15.71 -4.95 -2.74
C LYS A 119 16.23 -6.36 -3.04
N THR A 120 15.88 -7.35 -2.22
CA THR A 120 16.39 -8.72 -2.41
C THR A 120 15.82 -9.41 -3.66
N LEU A 121 14.69 -8.95 -4.19
CA LEU A 121 14.10 -9.49 -5.42
C LEU A 121 14.97 -9.19 -6.65
N PHE A 122 15.58 -8.01 -6.73
CA PHE A 122 16.33 -7.60 -7.93
C PHE A 122 17.78 -8.09 -7.97
N ARG A 123 18.17 -8.99 -7.06
CA ARG A 123 19.48 -9.67 -7.10
C ARG A 123 19.57 -10.75 -8.16
N SER A 124 18.44 -11.26 -8.64
CA SER A 124 18.42 -12.28 -9.69
C SER A 124 18.45 -11.63 -11.07
N PRO A 125 19.35 -12.08 -11.98
CA PRO A 125 19.34 -11.64 -13.38
C PRO A 125 17.98 -11.90 -14.07
N TYR A 126 17.29 -12.96 -13.65
CA TYR A 126 15.97 -13.29 -14.18
C TYR A 126 14.91 -12.25 -13.78
N HIS A 127 14.93 -11.77 -12.53
CA HIS A 127 14.01 -10.70 -12.10
C HIS A 127 14.30 -9.38 -12.80
N LEU A 128 15.57 -9.06 -13.06
CA LEU A 128 15.95 -7.89 -13.86
C LEU A 128 15.42 -7.99 -15.29
N LYS A 129 15.50 -9.18 -15.91
CA LYS A 129 14.90 -9.44 -17.23
C LYS A 129 13.39 -9.19 -17.21
N LEU A 130 12.68 -9.76 -16.24
CA LEU A 130 11.23 -9.56 -16.14
C LEU A 130 10.86 -8.09 -15.93
N TRP A 131 11.61 -7.39 -15.07
CA TRP A 131 11.44 -5.94 -14.87
C TRP A 131 11.56 -5.16 -16.17
N SER A 132 12.63 -5.40 -16.94
CA SER A 132 12.86 -4.71 -18.20
C SER A 132 11.70 -4.86 -19.20
N PHE A 133 11.03 -6.02 -19.18
CA PHE A 133 9.88 -6.28 -20.04
C PHE A 133 8.61 -5.53 -19.62
N MET A 134 8.43 -5.28 -18.32
CA MET A 134 7.16 -4.80 -17.79
C MET A 134 7.18 -3.40 -17.20
N ARG A 135 8.37 -2.78 -17.04
CA ARG A 135 8.56 -1.48 -16.38
C ARG A 135 7.67 -0.37 -16.95
N GLU A 136 7.45 -0.37 -18.27
CA GLU A 136 6.61 0.63 -18.96
C GLU A 136 5.12 0.57 -18.59
N THR A 137 4.69 -0.48 -17.88
CA THR A 137 3.28 -0.64 -17.46
C THR A 137 3.00 -0.14 -16.05
N PHE A 138 4.03 0.34 -15.34
CA PHE A 138 3.97 0.84 -13.98
C PHE A 138 4.00 2.37 -13.96
N ASP A 139 3.57 2.95 -12.84
CA ASP A 139 3.67 4.37 -12.58
C ASP A 139 5.12 4.88 -12.64
N GLU A 140 5.33 6.07 -13.21
CA GLU A 140 6.67 6.63 -13.46
C GLU A 140 7.46 6.84 -12.16
N GLU A 141 6.82 7.31 -11.08
CA GLU A 141 7.49 7.51 -9.80
C GLU A 141 7.91 6.18 -9.18
N PHE A 142 7.07 5.14 -9.33
CA PHE A 142 7.43 3.80 -8.89
C PHE A 142 8.59 3.23 -9.69
N VAL A 143 8.61 3.43 -11.02
CA VAL A 143 9.72 2.99 -11.89
C VAL A 143 11.04 3.61 -11.44
N VAL A 144 11.06 4.92 -11.13
CA VAL A 144 12.26 5.60 -10.63
C VAL A 144 12.80 4.91 -9.38
N ILE A 145 11.94 4.59 -8.41
CA ILE A 145 12.36 3.91 -7.18
C ILE A 145 12.92 2.52 -7.44
N VAL A 146 12.28 1.75 -8.33
CA VAL A 146 12.77 0.41 -8.67
C VAL A 146 14.12 0.50 -9.39
N ASP A 147 14.28 1.44 -10.32
CA ASP A 147 15.52 1.65 -11.06
C ASP A 147 16.65 2.10 -10.11
N GLU A 148 16.38 2.99 -9.15
CA GLU A 148 17.34 3.36 -8.09
C GLU A 148 17.77 2.15 -7.26
N ILE A 149 16.83 1.30 -6.85
CA ILE A 149 17.13 0.05 -6.14
C ILE A 149 18.03 -0.86 -6.97
N ILE A 150 17.80 -0.96 -8.28
CA ILE A 150 18.60 -1.79 -9.17
C ILE A 150 20.01 -1.22 -9.31
N GLU A 151 20.17 0.11 -9.44
CA GLU A 151 21.47 0.76 -9.50
C GLU A 151 22.27 0.58 -8.19
N GLU A 152 21.63 0.65 -7.03
CA GLU A 152 22.27 0.41 -5.73
C GLU A 152 22.80 -1.02 -5.54
N LEU A 153 22.27 -1.98 -6.29
CA LEU A 153 22.65 -3.40 -6.20
C LEU A 153 23.79 -3.79 -7.13
N LYS A 154 24.20 -2.90 -8.05
CA LYS A 154 25.35 -3.09 -8.94
C LYS A 154 26.67 -2.85 -8.20
#